data_AF-A0A8D9B7U0-F1
#
_entry.id   AF-A0A8D9B7U0-F1
#
_cell.length_a   1.000
_cell.length_b   1.000
_cell.length_c   1.000
_cell.angle_alpha   90.00
_cell.angle_beta   90.00
_cell.angle_gamma   90.00
#
_symmetry.space_group_name_H-M   'P 1'
#
loop_
_entity.id
_entity.type
_entity.pdbx_description
1 polymer ?
#
loop_
_entity_poly.entity_id
_entity_poly.type
_entity_poly.pdbx_seq_one_letter_code
_entity_poly.pdbx_strand_id
1 'polypeptide(L)'
;RVSKVKVHECNDCNVYKTCWDCVNRKDPYCGWCSLENKCSLRSECQDSSNDLLSWISYRSRQCPNIVTPCHFQRTTARIILDLTIENLYNFPGQFSCEFSIANGTISTETIKKNNGVTCITPGAELLPTIPAGQHNITTKLSVRSINGPDVVTTSFIFFDCNSYSSCTQCVSSEFPCIWCVNQHRCSHNAKDCSEDSLPVVSRVGQIFKNNLSFCPTIDGTNSSSREILVASNFEKSVNVKVHIVDNFIAQSKFVCLFNIEGRITSVNATLLGDMIYCDRMEFSYTLRQSSIIAPFNVTWGDPNPKPLDNPGNVHLNIYRCRDLADNCGICLSLNEKYGCGW
;
A
#
# COMPACT_ATOMS: atom_id res chain seq x y z
N ARG A 1 -41.89 34.27 -28.04
CA ARG A 1 -40.55 34.26 -27.40
C ARG A 1 -39.68 33.32 -28.24
N VAL A 2 -38.69 33.84 -28.95
CA VAL A 2 -37.79 33.05 -29.81
C VAL A 2 -36.48 32.86 -29.05
N SER A 3 -36.02 31.62 -28.94
CA SER A 3 -34.76 31.29 -28.27
C SER A 3 -33.79 30.68 -29.28
N LYS A 4 -32.60 31.28 -29.39
CA LYS A 4 -31.51 30.72 -30.19
C LYS A 4 -30.79 29.66 -29.35
N VAL A 5 -30.98 28.39 -29.72
CA VAL A 5 -30.28 27.25 -29.10
C VAL A 5 -29.09 26.90 -29.99
N LYS A 6 -27.90 26.77 -29.40
CA LYS A 6 -26.74 26.28 -30.15
C LYS A 6 -26.99 24.83 -30.55
N VAL A 7 -26.78 24.51 -31.82
CA VAL A 7 -26.92 23.15 -32.36
C VAL A 7 -25.80 22.24 -31.84
N HIS A 8 -24.63 22.81 -31.56
CA HIS A 8 -23.47 22.12 -31.02
C HIS A 8 -22.81 22.95 -29.92
N GLU A 9 -22.34 22.29 -28.86
CA GLU A 9 -21.58 22.91 -27.78
C GLU A 9 -20.46 21.97 -27.36
N CYS A 10 -19.32 22.11 -28.04
CA CYS A 10 -18.13 21.27 -27.83
C CYS A 10 -17.17 21.86 -26.79
N ASN A 11 -17.18 23.18 -26.61
CA ASN A 11 -16.18 23.92 -25.83
C ASN A 11 -16.70 24.33 -24.44
N ASP A 12 -17.50 23.48 -23.78
CA ASP A 12 -17.87 23.71 -22.37
C ASP A 12 -16.68 23.37 -21.46
N CYS A 13 -15.87 24.39 -21.17
CA CYS A 13 -14.63 24.29 -20.40
C CYS A 13 -14.83 23.72 -18.99
N ASN A 14 -16.05 23.75 -18.44
CA ASN A 14 -16.34 23.20 -17.11
C ASN A 14 -16.60 21.69 -17.13
N VAL A 15 -16.91 21.12 -18.31
CA VAL A 15 -17.35 19.71 -18.45
C VAL A 15 -16.32 18.87 -19.19
N TYR A 16 -15.56 19.42 -20.15
CA TYR A 16 -14.63 18.63 -20.99
C TYR A 16 -13.17 19.00 -20.73
N LYS A 17 -12.52 18.28 -19.79
CA LYS A 17 -11.13 18.55 -19.41
C LYS A 17 -10.12 17.59 -20.05
N THR A 18 -10.56 16.42 -20.50
CA THR A 18 -9.69 15.40 -21.09
C THR A 18 -10.21 14.88 -22.43
N CYS A 19 -9.34 14.25 -23.21
CA CYS A 19 -9.70 13.60 -24.47
C CYS A 19 -10.82 12.57 -24.28
N TRP A 20 -10.74 11.76 -23.22
CA TRP A 20 -11.75 10.75 -22.93
C TRP A 20 -13.11 11.36 -22.60
N ASP A 21 -13.15 12.48 -21.86
CA ASP A 21 -14.42 13.19 -21.59
C ASP A 21 -15.08 13.66 -22.88
N CYS A 22 -14.28 14.16 -23.83
CA CYS A 22 -14.76 14.64 -25.13
C CYS A 22 -15.27 13.49 -26.03
N VAL A 23 -14.47 12.42 -26.18
CA VAL A 23 -14.75 11.29 -27.09
C VAL A 23 -15.88 10.40 -26.58
N ASN A 24 -16.00 10.18 -25.26
CA ASN A 24 -17.02 9.30 -24.68
C ASN A 24 -18.45 9.84 -24.80
N ARG A 25 -18.61 11.13 -25.09
CA ARG A 25 -19.92 11.75 -25.34
C ARG A 25 -20.60 11.21 -26.59
N LYS A 26 -19.82 10.70 -27.54
CA LYS A 26 -20.32 10.23 -28.85
C LYS A 26 -21.10 11.31 -29.62
N ASP A 27 -20.77 12.59 -29.38
CA ASP A 27 -21.29 13.71 -30.15
C ASP A 27 -20.58 13.76 -31.51
N PRO A 28 -21.31 13.69 -32.64
CA PRO A 28 -20.70 13.65 -33.96
C PRO A 28 -20.07 14.95 -34.42
N TYR A 29 -20.38 16.08 -33.80
CA TYR A 29 -19.83 17.39 -34.16
C TYR A 29 -18.55 17.72 -33.38
N CYS A 30 -18.34 17.07 -32.23
CA CYS A 30 -17.24 17.35 -31.33
C CYS A 30 -16.11 16.33 -31.43
N GLY A 31 -14.89 16.79 -31.20
CA GLY A 31 -13.70 15.96 -31.14
C GLY A 31 -12.57 16.66 -30.39
N TRP A 32 -11.57 15.88 -30.03
CA TRP A 32 -10.44 16.37 -29.26
C TRP A 32 -9.36 16.95 -30.16
N CYS A 33 -9.03 18.22 -29.98
CA CYS A 33 -7.91 18.86 -30.68
C CYS A 33 -6.63 18.64 -29.87
N SER A 34 -5.75 17.74 -30.33
CA SER A 34 -4.60 17.27 -29.57
C SER A 34 -3.55 18.35 -29.30
N LEU A 35 -3.36 19.30 -30.22
CA LEU A 35 -2.40 20.41 -30.06
C LEU A 35 -2.87 21.46 -29.05
N GLU A 36 -4.17 21.72 -29.02
CA GLU A 36 -4.76 22.77 -28.21
C GLU A 36 -5.35 22.24 -26.90
N ASN A 37 -5.31 20.91 -26.69
CA ASN A 37 -5.81 20.21 -25.51
C ASN A 37 -7.24 20.63 -25.12
N LYS A 38 -8.13 20.69 -26.13
CA LYS A 38 -9.52 21.14 -25.96
C LYS A 38 -10.48 20.33 -26.80
N CYS A 39 -11.71 20.17 -26.30
CA CYS A 39 -12.82 19.63 -27.08
C CYS A 39 -13.39 20.73 -27.98
N SER A 40 -13.40 20.53 -29.29
CA SER A 40 -13.77 21.56 -30.27
C SER A 40 -14.36 20.97 -31.54
N LEU A 41 -14.93 21.84 -32.38
CA LEU A 41 -15.31 21.46 -33.73
C LEU A 41 -14.06 21.20 -34.57
N ARG A 42 -14.17 20.34 -35.59
CA ARG A 42 -13.06 20.07 -36.51
C ARG A 42 -12.53 21.32 -37.21
N SER A 43 -13.41 22.27 -37.53
CA SER A 43 -13.04 23.56 -38.15
C SER A 43 -12.32 24.53 -37.21
N GLU A 44 -12.40 24.31 -35.90
CA GLU A 44 -11.81 25.18 -34.87
C GLU A 44 -10.47 24.66 -34.33
N CYS A 45 -9.97 23.56 -34.92
CA CYS A 45 -8.69 22.93 -34.58
C CYS A 45 -7.70 23.17 -35.73
N GLN A 46 -6.62 23.88 -35.42
CA GLN A 46 -5.73 24.49 -36.42
C GLN A 46 -5.09 23.49 -37.41
N ASP A 47 -4.86 22.24 -37.00
CA ASP A 47 -4.18 21.18 -37.78
C ASP A 47 -5.07 19.97 -38.13
N SER A 48 -6.40 20.11 -38.12
CA SER A 48 -7.36 19.00 -38.23
C SER A 48 -7.39 18.21 -39.56
N SER A 49 -6.52 18.58 -40.51
CA SER A 49 -6.49 18.06 -41.88
C SER A 49 -5.31 17.13 -42.18
N ASN A 50 -4.25 17.17 -41.36
CA ASN A 50 -2.98 16.51 -41.67
C ASN A 50 -2.86 15.09 -41.10
N ASP A 51 -3.57 14.76 -40.02
CA ASP A 51 -3.51 13.46 -39.35
C ASP A 51 -4.85 13.16 -38.65
N LEU A 52 -5.22 11.89 -38.54
CA LEU A 52 -6.37 11.44 -37.76
C LEU A 52 -6.18 11.66 -36.25
N LEU A 53 -4.94 11.80 -35.78
CA LEU A 53 -4.60 12.06 -34.37
C LEU A 53 -4.59 13.55 -34.00
N SER A 54 -4.64 14.48 -34.98
CA SER A 54 -4.69 15.91 -34.68
C SER A 54 -6.06 16.36 -34.18
N TRP A 55 -7.14 15.80 -34.75
CA TRP A 55 -8.51 15.95 -34.28
C TRP A 55 -9.21 14.60 -34.12
N ILE A 56 -9.36 14.15 -32.87
CA ILE A 56 -9.84 12.81 -32.54
C ILE A 56 -11.36 12.82 -32.35
N SER A 57 -12.06 12.14 -33.25
CA SER A 57 -13.51 11.96 -33.15
C SER A 57 -13.90 10.82 -32.20
N TYR A 58 -15.17 10.79 -31.78
CA TYR A 58 -15.72 9.67 -31.00
C TYR A 58 -15.59 8.29 -31.67
N ARG A 59 -15.44 8.24 -33.02
CA ARG A 59 -15.31 6.99 -33.78
C ARG A 59 -13.91 6.40 -33.70
N SER A 60 -12.89 7.25 -33.52
CA SER A 60 -11.49 6.83 -33.53
C SER A 60 -11.09 6.10 -32.24
N ARG A 61 -11.70 6.44 -31.09
CA ARG A 61 -11.38 5.90 -29.74
C ARG A 61 -9.88 5.86 -29.37
N GLN A 62 -9.08 6.71 -29.99
CA GLN A 62 -7.61 6.72 -29.91
C GLN A 62 -7.15 7.99 -29.20
N CYS A 63 -7.40 8.08 -27.89
CA CYS A 63 -6.83 9.16 -27.08
C CYS A 63 -5.37 8.88 -26.72
N PRO A 64 -4.52 9.92 -26.60
CA PRO A 64 -3.17 9.76 -26.10
C PRO A 64 -3.18 9.15 -24.69
N ASN A 65 -2.40 8.09 -24.49
CA ASN A 65 -2.30 7.43 -23.19
C ASN A 65 -0.87 6.94 -22.91
N ILE A 66 -0.44 7.07 -21.65
CA ILE A 66 0.87 6.56 -21.19
C ILE A 66 0.69 5.09 -20.79
N VAL A 67 1.51 4.19 -21.36
CA VAL A 67 1.40 2.73 -21.14
C VAL A 67 2.52 2.17 -20.24
N THR A 68 3.58 2.94 -20.01
CA THR A 68 4.70 2.53 -19.15
C THR A 68 4.27 2.41 -17.68
N PRO A 69 4.78 1.43 -16.90
CA PRO A 69 4.55 1.34 -15.46
C PRO A 69 4.91 2.64 -14.74
N CYS A 70 3.99 3.16 -13.94
CA CYS A 70 4.09 4.45 -13.27
C CYS A 70 4.36 4.30 -11.76
N HIS A 71 5.22 3.37 -11.35
CA HIS A 71 5.59 3.21 -9.94
C HIS A 71 7.11 3.08 -9.76
N PHE A 72 7.67 3.86 -8.84
CA PHE A 72 9.11 3.83 -8.53
C PHE A 72 9.37 3.94 -7.04
N GLN A 73 10.44 3.29 -6.60
CA GLN A 73 10.96 3.47 -5.25
C GLN A 73 11.45 4.91 -5.09
N ARG A 74 10.93 5.61 -4.09
CA ARG A 74 11.20 7.02 -3.79
C ARG A 74 12.70 7.31 -3.61
N THR A 75 13.43 6.40 -2.97
CA THR A 75 14.87 6.58 -2.68
C THR A 75 15.75 6.47 -3.92
N THR A 76 15.26 5.85 -4.99
CA THR A 76 15.98 5.68 -6.26
C THR A 76 15.71 6.84 -7.21
N ALA A 77 15.47 8.03 -6.67
CA ALA A 77 15.14 9.24 -7.44
C ALA A 77 16.20 9.61 -8.48
N ARG A 78 15.81 10.41 -9.49
CA ARG A 78 16.60 10.76 -10.70
C ARG A 78 16.87 9.60 -11.68
N ILE A 79 15.90 8.69 -11.81
CA ILE A 79 15.91 7.67 -12.85
C ILE A 79 15.45 8.25 -14.18
N ILE A 80 16.04 7.74 -15.26
CA ILE A 80 15.59 7.94 -16.63
C ILE A 80 14.31 7.12 -16.86
N LEU A 81 13.21 7.83 -17.07
CA LEU A 81 11.88 7.29 -17.32
C LEU A 81 11.59 7.31 -18.81
N ASP A 82 11.45 6.13 -19.41
CA ASP A 82 11.05 5.97 -20.80
C ASP A 82 9.54 5.85 -20.92
N LEU A 83 8.88 6.97 -21.20
CA LEU A 83 7.43 7.04 -21.37
C LEU A 83 7.06 6.70 -22.81
N THR A 84 6.31 5.61 -22.98
CA THR A 84 5.66 5.29 -24.24
C THR A 84 4.26 5.90 -24.24
N ILE A 85 3.97 6.73 -25.24
CA ILE A 85 2.68 7.39 -25.41
C ILE A 85 2.03 6.84 -26.66
N GLU A 86 0.97 6.06 -26.51
CA GLU A 86 0.17 5.57 -27.62
C GLU A 86 -0.70 6.69 -28.19
N ASN A 87 -1.01 6.63 -29.49
CA ASN A 87 -1.83 7.61 -30.20
C ASN A 87 -1.31 9.05 -30.08
N LEU A 88 0.01 9.21 -29.92
CA LEU A 88 0.64 10.52 -29.87
C LEU A 88 0.68 11.13 -31.27
N TYR A 89 -0.01 12.26 -31.45
CA TYR A 89 0.16 13.08 -32.66
C TYR A 89 1.61 13.59 -32.75
N ASN A 90 2.19 13.60 -33.94
CA ASN A 90 3.58 14.03 -34.11
C ASN A 90 3.69 15.56 -33.98
N PHE A 91 3.86 16.06 -32.76
CA PHE A 91 3.96 17.49 -32.52
C PHE A 91 5.32 18.07 -32.96
N PRO A 92 5.33 19.18 -33.72
CA PRO A 92 6.54 19.97 -33.94
C PRO A 92 6.81 20.82 -32.69
N GLY A 93 7.67 20.33 -31.79
CA GLY A 93 8.00 21.07 -30.56
C GLY A 93 8.80 20.25 -29.56
N GLN A 94 9.33 20.95 -28.56
CA GLN A 94 9.95 20.34 -27.38
C GLN A 94 8.91 20.13 -26.27
N PHE A 95 9.09 19.08 -25.48
CA PHE A 95 8.22 18.76 -24.36
C PHE A 95 8.95 18.96 -23.02
N SER A 96 8.18 19.14 -21.96
CA SER A 96 8.61 19.09 -20.57
C SER A 96 7.80 18.03 -19.82
N CYS A 97 8.41 17.37 -18.85
CA CYS A 97 7.71 16.48 -17.93
C CYS A 97 7.43 17.24 -16.64
N GLU A 98 6.16 17.44 -16.30
CA GLU A 98 5.73 18.13 -15.10
C GLU A 98 5.15 17.14 -14.09
N PHE A 99 5.79 17.05 -12.93
CA PHE A 99 5.31 16.29 -11.78
C PHE A 99 4.58 17.23 -10.84
N SER A 100 3.25 17.14 -10.78
CA SER A 100 2.43 17.89 -9.83
C SER A 100 2.44 17.19 -8.48
N ILE A 101 3.02 17.86 -7.49
CA ILE A 101 3.07 17.46 -6.08
C ILE A 101 2.22 18.41 -5.23
N ALA A 102 1.98 18.06 -3.97
CA ALA A 102 1.15 18.89 -3.08
C ALA A 102 1.62 20.34 -2.95
N ASN A 103 2.94 20.58 -3.06
CA ASN A 103 3.57 21.89 -2.85
C ASN A 103 3.99 22.60 -4.15
N GLY A 104 3.52 22.15 -5.33
CA GLY A 104 3.84 22.78 -6.61
C GLY A 104 4.06 21.80 -7.75
N THR A 105 4.66 22.27 -8.83
CA THR A 105 5.03 21.45 -9.99
C THR A 105 6.54 21.41 -10.15
N ILE A 106 7.08 20.22 -10.42
CA ILE A 106 8.51 20.03 -10.71
C ILE A 106 8.63 19.69 -12.19
N SER A 107 9.28 20.57 -12.95
CA SER A 107 9.57 20.34 -14.37
C SER A 107 10.92 19.67 -14.52
N THR A 108 10.98 18.60 -15.32
CA THR A 108 12.22 17.95 -15.70
C THR A 108 12.42 17.99 -17.21
N GLU A 109 13.69 18.03 -17.61
CA GLU A 109 14.07 18.01 -19.03
C GLU A 109 13.63 16.71 -19.68
N THR A 110 13.29 16.79 -20.97
CA THR A 110 12.84 15.63 -21.74
C THR A 110 13.53 15.53 -23.08
N ILE A 111 13.66 14.29 -23.56
CA ILE A 111 14.15 13.97 -24.90
C ILE A 111 13.00 13.34 -25.67
N LYS A 112 12.62 13.94 -26.80
CA LYS A 112 11.57 13.41 -27.67
C LYS A 112 12.03 12.09 -28.31
N LYS A 113 11.19 11.07 -28.25
CA LYS A 113 11.31 9.81 -28.99
C LYS A 113 10.21 9.72 -30.05
N ASN A 114 10.32 8.74 -30.96
CA ASN A 114 9.32 8.56 -32.02
C ASN A 114 7.91 8.30 -31.47
N ASN A 115 7.78 7.47 -30.41
CA ASN A 115 6.50 7.08 -29.81
C ASN A 115 6.41 7.47 -28.33
N GLY A 116 6.98 8.61 -27.94
CA GLY A 116 6.93 9.06 -26.56
C GLY A 116 8.05 10.03 -26.18
N VAL A 117 8.39 10.05 -24.89
CA VAL A 117 9.41 10.94 -24.34
C VAL A 117 10.25 10.22 -23.30
N THR A 118 11.51 10.59 -23.20
CA THR A 118 12.37 10.21 -22.08
C THR A 118 12.43 11.37 -21.11
N CYS A 119 12.05 11.14 -19.86
CA CYS A 119 12.04 12.13 -18.78
C CYS A 119 12.95 11.69 -17.65
N ILE A 120 13.28 12.60 -16.74
CA ILE A 120 13.98 12.25 -15.49
C ILE A 120 12.99 12.43 -14.34
N THR A 121 12.92 11.47 -13.42
CA THR A 121 12.10 11.61 -12.21
C THR A 121 12.70 12.67 -11.27
N PRO A 122 11.88 13.45 -10.52
CA PRO A 122 12.38 14.38 -9.52
C PRO A 122 13.30 13.73 -8.49
N GLY A 123 14.19 14.52 -7.89
CA GLY A 123 15.01 14.10 -6.75
C GLY A 123 14.15 13.79 -5.51
N ALA A 124 14.62 12.86 -4.66
CA ALA A 124 13.91 12.43 -3.46
C ALA A 124 13.71 13.58 -2.45
N GLU A 125 14.60 14.57 -2.50
CA GLU A 125 14.58 15.81 -1.73
C GLU A 125 13.44 16.75 -2.11
N LEU A 126 12.95 16.67 -3.35
CA LEU A 126 11.84 17.49 -3.84
C LEU A 126 10.49 16.80 -3.65
N LEU A 127 10.49 15.50 -3.35
CA LEU A 127 9.27 14.73 -3.14
C LEU A 127 8.71 14.94 -1.73
N PRO A 128 7.37 15.05 -1.57
CA PRO A 128 6.77 15.17 -0.26
C PRO A 128 7.04 13.93 0.59
N THR A 129 6.99 14.10 1.90
CA THR A 129 7.10 12.99 2.84
C THR A 129 5.87 12.10 2.75
N ILE A 130 6.07 10.78 2.84
CA ILE A 130 4.96 9.82 2.93
C ILE A 130 4.33 9.97 4.32
N PRO A 131 3.00 10.19 4.42
CA PRO A 131 2.32 10.31 5.71
C PRO A 131 2.46 9.06 6.58
N ALA A 132 2.36 9.24 7.90
CA ALA A 132 2.38 8.11 8.84
C ALA A 132 1.23 7.13 8.54
N GLY A 133 1.55 5.84 8.46
CA GLY A 133 0.60 4.79 8.10
C GLY A 133 0.34 4.62 6.60
N GLN A 134 0.99 5.40 5.74
CA GLN A 134 1.00 5.20 4.29
C GLN A 134 2.37 4.70 3.82
N HIS A 135 2.39 4.07 2.64
CA HIS A 135 3.60 3.46 2.05
C HIS A 135 3.94 4.00 0.67
N ASN A 136 3.12 4.92 0.15
CA ASN A 136 3.31 5.53 -1.14
C ASN A 136 2.69 6.94 -1.17
N ILE A 137 3.09 7.71 -2.18
CA ILE A 137 2.46 8.97 -2.57
C ILE A 137 2.09 8.87 -4.05
N THR A 138 0.93 9.42 -4.40
CA THR A 138 0.50 9.53 -5.79
C THR A 138 0.66 10.98 -6.24
N THR A 139 1.35 11.17 -7.36
CA THR A 139 1.60 12.46 -8.02
C THR A 139 0.98 12.44 -9.40
N LYS A 140 0.71 13.61 -10.00
CA LYS A 140 0.23 13.68 -11.39
C LYS A 140 1.43 13.96 -12.30
N LEU A 141 1.71 13.07 -13.24
CA LEU A 141 2.70 13.27 -14.29
C LEU A 141 2.01 13.79 -15.55
N SER A 142 2.39 14.99 -15.98
CA SER A 142 1.94 15.61 -17.23
C SER A 142 3.12 15.69 -18.21
N VAL A 143 2.92 15.25 -19.46
CA VAL A 143 3.83 15.61 -20.56
C VAL A 143 3.26 16.85 -21.21
N ARG A 144 3.99 17.95 -21.13
CA ARG A 144 3.52 19.28 -21.55
C ARG A 144 4.37 19.82 -22.70
N SER A 145 3.78 20.61 -23.59
CA SER A 145 4.56 21.39 -24.55
C SER A 145 5.13 22.65 -23.87
N ILE A 146 6.38 23.05 -24.17
CA ILE A 146 7.12 24.11 -23.44
C ILE A 146 6.38 25.47 -23.37
N ASN A 147 5.41 25.75 -24.24
CA ASN A 147 4.54 26.93 -24.16
C ASN A 147 3.06 26.59 -24.41
N GLY A 148 2.68 25.34 -24.18
CA GLY A 148 1.36 24.81 -24.51
C GLY A 148 0.66 24.13 -23.34
N PRO A 149 -0.49 23.52 -23.61
CA PRO A 149 -1.21 22.73 -22.61
C PRO A 149 -0.55 21.36 -22.37
N ASP A 150 -1.06 20.65 -21.35
CA ASP A 150 -0.73 19.24 -21.11
C ASP A 150 -1.17 18.41 -22.33
N VAL A 151 -0.30 17.54 -22.84
CA VAL A 151 -0.60 16.65 -23.98
C VAL A 151 -1.22 15.34 -23.50
N VAL A 152 -0.65 14.80 -22.42
CA VAL A 152 -1.13 13.58 -21.76
C VAL A 152 -0.80 13.65 -20.28
N THR A 153 -1.66 13.07 -19.46
CA THR A 153 -1.51 13.06 -18.00
C THR A 153 -1.74 11.66 -17.46
N THR A 154 -0.97 11.25 -16.46
CA THR A 154 -1.17 9.98 -15.76
C THR A 154 -0.87 10.12 -14.27
N SER A 155 -1.38 9.18 -13.47
CA SER A 155 -1.02 9.05 -12.06
C SER A 155 0.33 8.35 -11.95
N PHE A 156 1.23 8.92 -11.16
CA PHE A 156 2.58 8.42 -10.94
C PHE A 156 2.85 8.23 -9.45
N ILE A 157 3.19 7.00 -9.07
CA ILE A 157 3.30 6.57 -7.68
C ILE A 157 4.77 6.49 -7.28
N PHE A 158 5.12 7.18 -6.20
CA PHE A 158 6.39 6.94 -5.51
C PHE A 158 6.10 6.14 -4.24
N PHE A 159 6.58 4.90 -4.17
CA PHE A 159 6.46 4.05 -2.99
C PHE A 159 7.77 4.03 -2.20
N ASP A 160 7.70 3.64 -0.94
CA ASP A 160 8.90 3.37 -0.15
C ASP A 160 8.78 2.03 0.57
N CYS A 161 9.52 1.02 0.09
CA CYS A 161 9.55 -0.28 0.76
C CYS A 161 10.03 -0.17 2.21
N ASN A 162 10.94 0.76 2.54
CA ASN A 162 11.45 0.91 3.91
C ASN A 162 10.39 1.39 4.91
N SER A 163 9.24 1.86 4.42
CA SER A 163 8.12 2.31 5.27
C SER A 163 7.31 1.15 5.87
N TYR A 164 7.43 -0.07 5.33
CA TYR A 164 6.76 -1.25 5.88
C TYR A 164 7.50 -1.76 7.13
N SER A 165 6.75 -1.93 8.22
CA SER A 165 7.31 -2.34 9.52
C SER A 165 7.17 -3.83 9.82
N SER A 166 6.46 -4.59 8.98
CA SER A 166 6.23 -6.02 9.16
C SER A 166 6.43 -6.79 7.86
N CYS A 167 6.79 -8.06 7.98
CA CYS A 167 7.03 -8.93 6.83
C CYS A 167 5.77 -9.08 5.98
N THR A 168 4.65 -9.38 6.63
CA THR A 168 3.33 -9.58 6.04
C THR A 168 2.87 -8.36 5.26
N GLN A 169 3.03 -7.15 5.77
CA GLN A 169 2.73 -5.92 5.01
C GLN A 169 3.67 -5.74 3.81
N CYS A 170 4.98 -5.97 3.99
CA CYS A 170 5.97 -5.84 2.93
C CYS A 170 5.69 -6.78 1.74
N VAL A 171 5.45 -8.07 2.02
CA VAL A 171 5.26 -9.12 1.00
C VAL A 171 3.86 -9.15 0.40
N SER A 172 2.87 -8.57 1.09
CA SER A 172 1.50 -8.38 0.57
C SER A 172 1.33 -7.07 -0.19
N SER A 173 2.35 -6.20 -0.21
CA SER A 173 2.30 -4.93 -0.92
C SER A 173 2.12 -5.11 -2.43
N GLU A 174 1.50 -4.13 -3.08
CA GLU A 174 1.35 -4.09 -4.54
C GLU A 174 2.65 -3.70 -5.26
N PHE A 175 3.71 -3.39 -4.50
CA PHE A 175 5.00 -2.95 -5.02
C PHE A 175 6.03 -4.09 -4.97
N PRO A 176 7.09 -4.03 -5.80
CA PRO A 176 8.14 -5.03 -5.83
C PRO A 176 9.09 -4.88 -4.61
N CYS A 177 8.55 -5.07 -3.42
CA CYS A 177 9.29 -5.05 -2.16
C CYS A 177 9.75 -6.45 -1.74
N ILE A 178 10.78 -6.47 -0.91
CA ILE A 178 11.48 -7.65 -0.42
C ILE A 178 11.67 -7.51 1.09
N TRP A 179 11.34 -8.55 1.86
CA TRP A 179 11.61 -8.59 3.30
C TRP A 179 12.92 -9.31 3.59
N CYS A 180 13.83 -8.63 4.29
CA CYS A 180 15.06 -9.22 4.80
C CYS A 180 14.83 -9.75 6.22
N VAL A 181 14.65 -11.06 6.36
CA VAL A 181 14.28 -11.72 7.63
C VAL A 181 15.28 -11.43 8.75
N ASN A 182 16.58 -11.55 8.47
CA ASN A 182 17.61 -11.32 9.47
C ASN A 182 17.71 -9.84 9.89
N GLN A 183 17.61 -8.88 8.95
CA GLN A 183 17.67 -7.46 9.27
C GLN A 183 16.35 -6.91 9.83
N HIS A 184 15.26 -7.68 9.75
CA HIS A 184 13.90 -7.26 10.13
C HIS A 184 13.51 -5.94 9.46
N ARG A 185 13.75 -5.84 8.15
CA ARG A 185 13.44 -4.65 7.35
C ARG A 185 12.93 -5.03 5.97
N CYS A 186 12.04 -4.19 5.44
CA CYS A 186 11.60 -4.26 4.06
C CYS A 186 12.52 -3.38 3.19
N SER A 187 12.92 -3.86 2.01
CA SER A 187 13.73 -3.12 1.03
C SER A 187 13.18 -3.35 -0.38
N HIS A 188 13.55 -2.47 -1.32
CA HIS A 188 13.32 -2.61 -2.75
C HIS A 188 14.45 -3.36 -3.48
N ASN A 189 15.59 -3.57 -2.81
CA ASN A 189 16.80 -4.14 -3.41
C ASN A 189 17.28 -5.37 -2.62
N ALA A 190 17.37 -6.51 -3.30
CA ALA A 190 17.80 -7.77 -2.70
C ALA A 190 19.23 -7.72 -2.12
N LYS A 191 20.11 -6.88 -2.70
CA LYS A 191 21.49 -6.71 -2.22
C LYS A 191 21.57 -6.06 -0.84
N ASP A 192 20.50 -5.40 -0.39
CA ASP A 192 20.44 -4.84 0.95
C ASP A 192 20.21 -5.96 1.99
N CYS A 193 19.75 -7.14 1.59
CA CYS A 193 19.72 -8.31 2.45
C CYS A 193 21.11 -8.97 2.45
N SER A 194 21.55 -9.48 3.60
CA SER A 194 22.83 -10.20 3.70
C SER A 194 22.80 -11.47 2.84
N GLU A 195 23.94 -11.85 2.27
CA GLU A 195 24.06 -13.03 1.39
C GLU A 195 23.59 -14.34 2.04
N ASP A 196 23.67 -14.43 3.38
CA ASP A 196 23.26 -15.60 4.17
C ASP A 196 21.74 -15.76 4.35
N SER A 197 20.93 -14.81 3.87
CA SER A 197 19.46 -14.83 4.05
C SER A 197 18.71 -14.86 2.73
N LEU A 198 17.80 -15.83 2.57
CA LEU A 198 16.91 -15.87 1.42
C LEU A 198 15.89 -14.71 1.52
N PRO A 199 15.84 -13.79 0.55
CA PRO A 199 14.89 -12.71 0.55
C PRO A 199 13.46 -13.21 0.34
N VAL A 200 12.49 -12.66 1.08
CA VAL A 200 11.06 -12.94 0.85
C VAL A 200 10.48 -11.88 -0.08
N VAL A 201 9.98 -12.27 -1.25
CA VAL A 201 9.64 -11.35 -2.34
C VAL A 201 8.12 -11.13 -2.44
N SER A 202 7.71 -9.90 -2.75
CA SER A 202 6.32 -9.54 -3.07
C SER A 202 5.82 -10.16 -4.38
N ARG A 203 4.49 -10.33 -4.49
CA ARG A 203 3.79 -11.05 -5.57
C ARG A 203 4.02 -10.53 -6.99
N VAL A 204 4.48 -9.28 -7.16
CA VAL A 204 4.57 -8.62 -8.48
C VAL A 204 5.88 -8.94 -9.24
N GLY A 205 6.82 -9.67 -8.63
CA GLY A 205 8.12 -10.00 -9.24
C GLY A 205 8.41 -11.49 -9.48
N GLN A 206 7.48 -12.27 -10.05
CA GLN A 206 7.56 -13.74 -10.30
C GLN A 206 9.01 -14.29 -10.45
N ILE A 207 9.46 -15.37 -9.80
CA ILE A 207 8.80 -16.66 -9.52
C ILE A 207 9.27 -17.23 -8.17
N PHE A 208 8.36 -17.46 -7.21
CA PHE A 208 8.13 -18.78 -6.59
C PHE A 208 6.68 -18.85 -6.07
N LYS A 209 6.06 -20.01 -6.28
CA LYS A 209 4.66 -20.34 -6.00
C LYS A 209 4.41 -20.45 -4.48
N ASN A 210 3.26 -19.93 -4.04
CA ASN A 210 2.61 -20.03 -2.71
C ASN A 210 3.28 -19.23 -1.57
N ASN A 211 2.74 -18.04 -1.22
CA ASN A 211 1.64 -17.80 -0.26
C ASN A 211 2.11 -17.78 1.20
N LEU A 212 2.37 -16.60 1.79
CA LEU A 212 2.40 -16.30 3.25
C LEU A 212 3.36 -17.13 4.15
N SER A 213 3.91 -18.23 3.66
CA SER A 213 4.71 -19.24 4.37
C SER A 213 6.17 -18.85 4.54
N PHE A 214 6.49 -17.57 4.39
CA PHE A 214 7.85 -17.03 4.48
C PHE A 214 8.00 -15.89 5.48
N CYS A 215 6.89 -15.46 6.12
CA CYS A 215 6.97 -14.54 7.23
C CYS A 215 6.93 -15.29 8.57
N PRO A 216 7.79 -14.95 9.53
CA PRO A 216 7.64 -15.41 10.91
C PRO A 216 6.33 -14.87 11.50
N THR A 217 5.31 -15.71 11.64
CA THR A 217 3.95 -15.28 12.04
C THR A 217 3.43 -16.02 13.27
N ILE A 218 2.51 -15.37 13.98
CA ILE A 218 1.61 -15.98 14.95
C ILE A 218 0.33 -16.36 14.21
N ASP A 219 0.03 -17.66 14.18
CA ASP A 219 -1.08 -18.21 13.39
C ASP A 219 -2.37 -18.35 14.20
N GLY A 220 -2.25 -18.46 15.53
CA GLY A 220 -3.39 -18.67 16.42
C GLY A 220 -2.99 -19.33 17.74
N THR A 221 -3.97 -19.92 18.41
CA THR A 221 -3.75 -20.80 19.56
C THR A 221 -3.76 -22.26 19.15
N ASN A 222 -3.51 -23.16 20.11
CA ASN A 222 -3.67 -24.62 19.95
C ASN A 222 -5.03 -25.05 19.37
N SER A 223 -6.08 -24.28 19.59
CA SER A 223 -7.46 -24.53 19.15
C SER A 223 -7.82 -23.76 17.88
N SER A 224 -6.84 -23.17 17.20
CA SER A 224 -7.03 -22.24 16.08
C SER A 224 -7.90 -21.02 16.42
N SER A 225 -8.04 -20.69 17.71
CA SER A 225 -8.70 -19.46 18.15
C SER A 225 -7.75 -18.26 17.97
N ARG A 226 -8.34 -17.07 17.80
CA ARG A 226 -7.63 -15.78 17.87
C ARG A 226 -7.70 -15.15 19.26
N GLU A 227 -8.57 -15.68 20.11
CA GLU A 227 -8.82 -15.19 21.46
C GLU A 227 -8.14 -16.12 22.47
N ILE A 228 -7.30 -15.56 23.34
CA ILE A 228 -6.68 -16.23 24.47
C ILE A 228 -7.38 -15.75 25.75
N LEU A 229 -8.24 -16.59 26.32
CA LEU A 229 -8.99 -16.27 27.53
C LEU A 229 -8.11 -16.38 28.76
N VAL A 230 -8.07 -15.34 29.60
CA VAL A 230 -7.31 -15.33 30.87
C VAL A 230 -8.18 -14.77 32.00
N ALA A 231 -8.28 -15.49 33.11
CA ALA A 231 -8.96 -14.96 34.29
C ALA A 231 -8.04 -13.95 35.01
N SER A 232 -8.60 -12.83 35.46
CA SER A 232 -7.85 -11.83 36.22
C SER A 232 -7.40 -12.39 37.58
N ASN A 233 -6.19 -12.01 38.00
CA ASN A 233 -5.53 -12.42 39.24
C ASN A 233 -5.21 -13.92 39.31
N PHE A 234 -5.03 -14.55 38.13
CA PHE A 234 -4.56 -15.92 38.02
C PHE A 234 -3.24 -15.97 37.25
N GLU A 235 -2.35 -16.84 37.69
CA GLU A 235 -1.14 -17.16 36.94
C GLU A 235 -1.48 -18.10 35.77
N LYS A 236 -1.16 -17.66 34.55
CA LYS A 236 -1.38 -18.46 33.35
C LYS A 236 -0.15 -18.43 32.45
N SER A 237 0.17 -19.57 31.86
CA SER A 237 1.11 -19.64 30.74
C SER A 237 0.32 -19.47 29.45
N VAL A 238 0.78 -18.56 28.60
CA VAL A 238 0.21 -18.28 27.29
C VAL A 238 0.96 -19.10 26.26
N ASN A 239 0.24 -19.83 25.40
CA ASN A 239 0.82 -20.56 24.29
C ASN A 239 0.20 -20.11 22.97
N VAL A 240 1.03 -20.05 21.95
CA VAL A 240 0.64 -19.62 20.60
C VAL A 240 1.28 -20.51 19.56
N LYS A 241 0.53 -20.81 18.51
CA LYS A 241 1.03 -21.49 17.33
C LYS A 241 1.72 -20.47 16.44
N VAL A 242 2.91 -20.82 15.97
CA VAL A 242 3.74 -19.95 15.12
C VAL A 242 4.19 -20.65 13.87
N HIS A 243 4.37 -19.86 12.81
CA HIS A 243 5.06 -20.27 11.61
C HIS A 243 6.46 -19.66 11.63
N ILE A 244 7.49 -20.51 11.62
CA ILE A 244 8.89 -20.07 11.61
C ILE A 244 9.53 -20.57 10.33
N VAL A 245 10.24 -19.66 9.66
CA VAL A 245 10.67 -19.84 8.27
C VAL A 245 12.13 -20.29 8.16
N ASP A 246 12.90 -20.07 9.23
CA ASP A 246 14.34 -20.36 9.28
C ASP A 246 14.78 -20.95 10.63
N ASN A 247 15.73 -21.87 10.56
CA ASN A 247 16.28 -22.55 11.73
C ASN A 247 17.01 -21.59 12.70
N PHE A 248 17.62 -20.51 12.21
CA PHE A 248 18.29 -19.54 13.08
C PHE A 248 17.30 -18.78 13.97
N ILE A 249 16.05 -18.57 13.52
CA ILE A 249 14.99 -17.98 14.34
C ILE A 249 14.60 -18.97 15.43
N ALA A 250 14.43 -20.25 15.07
CA ALA A 250 14.07 -21.29 16.03
C ALA A 250 15.12 -21.49 17.14
N GLN A 251 16.39 -21.21 16.86
CA GLN A 251 17.49 -21.29 17.83
C GLN A 251 17.68 -20.00 18.66
N SER A 252 16.92 -18.95 18.38
CA SER A 252 17.03 -17.68 19.09
C SER A 252 16.25 -17.68 20.40
N LYS A 253 16.52 -16.69 21.27
CA LYS A 253 15.72 -16.47 22.48
C LYS A 253 14.39 -15.82 22.11
N PHE A 254 13.31 -16.36 22.65
CA PHE A 254 11.97 -15.79 22.52
C PHE A 254 11.53 -15.10 23.81
N VAL A 255 10.83 -13.99 23.67
CA VAL A 255 10.27 -13.21 24.79
C VAL A 255 8.84 -12.83 24.44
N CYS A 256 7.91 -13.05 25.38
CA CYS A 256 6.53 -12.58 25.25
C CYS A 256 6.40 -11.23 25.97
N LEU A 257 5.83 -10.25 25.28
CA LEU A 257 5.58 -8.89 25.76
C LEU A 257 4.07 -8.69 25.87
N PHE A 258 3.57 -8.54 27.09
CA PHE A 258 2.16 -8.29 27.36
C PHE A 258 1.95 -6.81 27.67
N ASN A 259 1.05 -6.14 26.94
CA ASN A 259 0.69 -4.76 27.20
C ASN A 259 -0.71 -4.69 27.81
N ILE A 260 -0.77 -4.50 29.12
CA ILE A 260 -2.01 -4.45 29.91
C ILE A 260 -2.14 -3.04 30.47
N GLU A 261 -3.17 -2.30 30.04
CA GLU A 261 -3.42 -0.92 30.48
C GLU A 261 -2.22 0.04 30.26
N GLY A 262 -1.42 -0.20 29.21
CA GLY A 262 -0.22 0.58 28.91
C GLY A 262 1.04 0.12 29.66
N ARG A 263 0.92 -0.83 30.59
CA ARG A 263 2.05 -1.45 31.28
C ARG A 263 2.54 -2.66 30.48
N ILE A 264 3.81 -2.61 30.09
CA ILE A 264 4.48 -3.70 29.37
C ILE A 264 5.18 -4.61 30.37
N THR A 265 4.89 -5.91 30.33
CA THR A 265 5.59 -6.95 31.09
C THR A 265 6.20 -7.95 30.13
N SER A 266 7.49 -8.24 30.31
CA SER A 266 8.21 -9.24 29.52
C SER A 266 8.38 -10.52 30.32
N VAL A 267 8.19 -11.66 29.66
CA VAL A 267 8.48 -12.99 30.19
C VAL A 267 9.25 -13.80 29.16
N ASN A 268 10.10 -14.73 29.59
CA ASN A 268 10.79 -15.60 28.64
C ASN A 268 9.77 -16.54 27.98
N ALA A 269 10.16 -17.06 26.82
CA ALA A 269 9.34 -18.03 26.11
C ALA A 269 10.21 -19.12 25.49
N THR A 270 9.63 -20.31 25.35
CA THR A 270 10.28 -21.49 24.78
C THR A 270 9.53 -21.97 23.56
N LEU A 271 10.27 -22.31 22.51
CA LEU A 271 9.71 -22.91 21.30
C LEU A 271 9.79 -24.44 21.39
N LEU A 272 8.65 -25.11 21.25
CA LEU A 272 8.53 -26.57 21.19
C LEU A 272 7.69 -26.96 19.97
N GLY A 273 8.33 -27.51 18.95
CA GLY A 273 7.67 -27.81 17.67
C GLY A 273 7.22 -26.52 16.97
N ASP A 274 5.91 -26.39 16.72
CA ASP A 274 5.27 -25.20 16.12
C ASP A 274 4.58 -24.31 17.17
N MET A 275 4.87 -24.49 18.46
CA MET A 275 4.25 -23.74 19.56
C MET A 275 5.27 -23.01 20.43
N ILE A 276 5.00 -21.73 20.68
CA ILE A 276 5.71 -20.93 21.68
C ILE A 276 4.94 -20.96 22.98
N TYR A 277 5.64 -21.25 24.08
CA TYR A 277 5.13 -21.25 25.45
C TYR A 277 5.78 -20.11 26.23
N CYS A 278 5.01 -19.08 26.55
CA CYS A 278 5.43 -18.01 27.44
C CYS A 278 5.45 -18.51 28.90
N ASP A 279 6.42 -18.07 29.68
CA ASP A 279 6.47 -18.35 31.11
C ASP A 279 5.19 -17.86 31.83
N ARG A 280 4.87 -18.51 32.95
CA ARG A 280 3.69 -18.14 33.75
C ARG A 280 3.85 -16.74 34.33
N MET A 281 2.80 -15.95 34.21
CA MET A 281 2.66 -14.69 34.93
C MET A 281 1.21 -14.44 35.32
N GLU A 282 1.02 -13.55 36.31
CA GLU A 282 -0.29 -13.09 36.73
C GLU A 282 -0.80 -11.98 35.80
N PHE A 283 -2.06 -12.11 35.38
CA PHE A 283 -2.74 -11.10 34.56
C PHE A 283 -3.75 -10.34 35.42
N SER A 284 -3.57 -9.03 35.56
CA SER A 284 -4.49 -8.18 36.34
C SER A 284 -4.68 -6.83 35.67
N TYR A 285 -5.86 -6.24 35.87
CA TYR A 285 -6.24 -4.94 35.30
C TYR A 285 -7.16 -4.18 36.26
N THR A 286 -7.25 -2.86 36.10
CA THR A 286 -7.92 -1.95 37.03
C THR A 286 -9.20 -1.31 36.48
N LEU A 287 -9.40 -1.32 35.16
CA LEU A 287 -10.60 -0.82 34.50
C LEU A 287 -11.87 -1.48 35.04
N ARG A 288 -12.96 -0.72 35.15
CA ARG A 288 -14.28 -1.20 35.60
C ARG A 288 -15.08 -1.87 34.48
N GLN A 289 -14.44 -2.78 33.76
CA GLN A 289 -15.07 -3.60 32.71
C GLN A 289 -15.05 -5.07 33.14
N SER A 290 -16.00 -5.86 32.65
CA SER A 290 -16.05 -7.31 32.92
C SER A 290 -14.92 -8.08 32.23
N SER A 291 -14.42 -7.52 31.13
CA SER A 291 -13.27 -8.03 30.39
C SER A 291 -12.55 -6.93 29.63
N ILE A 292 -11.25 -7.08 29.42
CA ILE A 292 -10.43 -6.19 28.59
C ILE A 292 -9.68 -6.99 27.52
N ILE A 293 -9.44 -6.34 26.38
CA ILE A 293 -8.56 -6.87 25.34
C ILE A 293 -7.16 -6.31 25.58
N ALA A 294 -6.18 -7.19 25.76
CA ALA A 294 -4.79 -6.82 25.90
C ALA A 294 -3.99 -7.32 24.68
N PRO A 295 -3.31 -6.43 23.93
CA PRO A 295 -2.39 -6.85 22.88
C PRO A 295 -1.13 -7.46 23.50
N PHE A 296 -0.52 -8.40 22.77
CA PHE A 296 0.79 -8.94 23.10
C PHE A 296 1.60 -9.16 21.84
N ASN A 297 2.92 -9.20 22.03
CA ASN A 297 3.88 -9.46 20.98
C ASN A 297 4.80 -10.59 21.43
N VAL A 298 5.20 -11.44 20.50
CA VAL A 298 6.30 -12.37 20.70
C VAL A 298 7.49 -11.85 19.93
N THR A 299 8.63 -11.67 20.59
CA THR A 299 9.87 -11.23 19.95
C THR A 299 10.90 -12.35 19.94
N TRP A 300 11.78 -12.31 18.96
CA TRP A 300 12.89 -13.24 18.81
C TRP A 300 14.21 -12.48 18.60
N GLY A 301 15.30 -13.06 19.06
CA GLY A 301 16.65 -12.47 18.97
C GLY A 301 17.04 -11.57 20.15
N ASP A 302 18.33 -11.57 20.46
CA ASP A 302 18.99 -10.88 21.58
C ASP A 302 20.39 -10.47 21.07
N PRO A 303 20.81 -9.18 21.10
CA PRO A 303 20.26 -8.03 21.84
C PRO A 303 19.19 -7.21 21.10
N ASN A 304 18.91 -7.51 19.84
CA ASN A 304 17.96 -6.74 19.02
C ASN A 304 16.65 -7.54 18.84
N PRO A 305 15.66 -7.38 19.72
CA PRO A 305 14.42 -8.15 19.67
C PRO A 305 13.58 -7.75 18.46
N LYS A 306 13.14 -8.75 17.70
CA LYS A 306 12.34 -8.58 16.48
C LYS A 306 10.97 -9.20 16.70
N PRO A 307 9.86 -8.47 16.58
CA PRO A 307 8.53 -9.05 16.74
C PRO A 307 8.21 -10.06 15.64
N LEU A 308 7.47 -11.10 16.00
CA LEU A 308 6.73 -11.94 15.06
C LEU A 308 5.51 -11.17 14.56
N ASP A 309 5.16 -11.40 13.31
CA ASP A 309 3.98 -10.79 12.70
C ASP A 309 2.71 -11.44 13.26
N ASN A 310 1.67 -10.65 13.53
CA ASN A 310 0.39 -11.15 14.03
C ASN A 310 -0.78 -10.77 13.09
N PRO A 311 -0.79 -11.27 11.84
CA PRO A 311 -1.82 -10.91 10.86
C PRO A 311 -3.22 -11.41 11.27
N GLY A 312 -3.28 -12.49 12.07
CA GLY A 312 -4.52 -13.03 12.62
C GLY A 312 -5.11 -12.20 13.77
N ASN A 313 -4.41 -11.17 14.25
CA ASN A 313 -4.77 -10.39 15.42
C ASN A 313 -5.10 -11.27 16.63
N VAL A 314 -4.22 -12.23 16.94
CA VAL A 314 -4.30 -13.04 18.15
C VAL A 314 -4.11 -12.11 19.35
N HIS A 315 -5.01 -12.15 20.32
CA HIS A 315 -5.00 -11.23 21.47
C HIS A 315 -5.48 -11.92 22.74
N LEU A 316 -5.15 -11.33 23.88
CA LEU A 316 -5.68 -11.78 25.16
C LEU A 316 -7.01 -11.11 25.44
N ASN A 317 -7.94 -11.89 25.96
CA ASN A 317 -9.14 -11.40 26.60
C ASN A 317 -9.07 -11.74 28.09
N ILE A 318 -8.77 -10.71 28.90
CA ILE A 318 -8.61 -10.84 30.35
C ILE A 318 -9.95 -10.52 31.01
N TYR A 319 -10.56 -11.48 31.69
CA TYR A 319 -11.93 -11.36 32.22
C TYR A 319 -12.00 -11.58 33.74
N ARG A 320 -13.07 -11.05 34.35
CA ARG A 320 -13.40 -11.25 35.76
C ARG A 320 -14.76 -11.91 35.88
N CYS A 321 -14.80 -13.15 36.38
CA CYS A 321 -16.05 -13.88 36.57
C CYS A 321 -17.09 -13.10 37.38
N ARG A 322 -16.64 -12.43 38.46
CA ARG A 322 -17.51 -11.60 39.32
C ARG A 322 -18.21 -10.46 38.59
N ASP A 323 -17.60 -9.95 37.53
CA ASP A 323 -18.13 -8.82 36.76
C ASP A 323 -18.85 -9.28 35.47
N LEU A 324 -18.74 -10.57 35.11
CA LEU A 324 -19.46 -11.20 34.01
C LEU A 324 -20.89 -11.61 34.41
N ALA A 325 -21.11 -11.94 35.68
CA ALA A 325 -22.41 -12.32 36.21
C ALA A 325 -22.62 -11.77 37.62
N ASP A 326 -23.75 -11.10 37.83
CA ASP A 326 -24.16 -10.55 39.13
C ASP A 326 -25.21 -11.42 39.86
N ASN A 327 -25.72 -12.46 39.19
CA ASN A 327 -26.67 -13.42 39.74
C ASN A 327 -26.44 -14.85 39.22
N CYS A 328 -26.98 -15.83 39.94
CA CYS A 328 -26.78 -17.25 39.63
C CYS A 328 -27.34 -17.65 38.25
N GLY A 329 -28.45 -17.03 37.81
CA GLY A 329 -29.05 -17.31 36.51
C GLY A 329 -28.13 -16.91 35.36
N ILE A 330 -27.55 -15.71 35.43
CA ILE A 330 -26.58 -15.23 34.43
C ILE A 330 -25.32 -16.09 34.48
N CYS A 331 -24.79 -16.39 35.68
CA CYS A 331 -23.58 -17.19 35.84
C CYS A 331 -23.71 -18.59 35.20
N LEU A 332 -24.83 -19.27 35.45
CA LEU A 332 -25.13 -20.58 34.86
C LEU A 332 -25.38 -20.53 33.34
N SER A 333 -25.73 -19.37 32.80
CA SER A 333 -25.90 -19.14 31.36
C SER A 333 -24.63 -18.68 30.64
N LEU A 334 -23.54 -18.39 31.38
CA LEU A 334 -22.26 -18.02 30.78
C LEU A 334 -21.71 -19.17 29.94
N ASN A 335 -21.01 -18.81 28.87
CA ASN A 335 -20.34 -19.80 28.04
C ASN A 335 -19.29 -20.56 28.87
N GLU A 336 -19.30 -21.89 28.78
CA GLU A 336 -18.39 -22.79 29.51
C GLU A 336 -16.90 -22.43 29.32
N LYS A 337 -16.54 -21.76 28.21
CA LYS A 337 -15.18 -21.28 27.93
C LYS A 337 -14.59 -20.39 29.03
N TYR A 338 -15.43 -19.72 29.83
CA TYR A 338 -14.98 -18.88 30.94
C TYR A 338 -14.71 -19.65 32.23
N GLY A 339 -15.20 -20.89 32.36
CA GLY A 339 -15.02 -21.69 33.58
C GLY A 339 -15.50 -21.02 34.87
N CYS A 340 -16.40 -20.04 34.79
CA CYS A 340 -16.96 -19.34 35.94
C CYS A 340 -18.02 -20.21 36.64
N GLY A 341 -18.10 -20.11 37.97
CA GLY A 341 -19.14 -20.71 38.80
C GLY A 341 -19.72 -19.68 39.77
N TRP A 342 -20.96 -19.94 40.23
CA TRP A 342 -21.65 -19.10 41.22
C TRP A 342 -21.14 -19.36 42.64
#